data_AF-A0A103XW36-F1
#
_entry.id   AF-A0A103XW36-F1
#
_cell.length_a   1.000
_cell.length_b   1.000
_cell.length_c   1.000
_cell.angle_alpha   90.00
_cell.angle_beta   90.00
_cell.angle_gamma   90.00
#
_symmetry.space_group_name_H-M   'P 1'
#
loop_
_entity.id
_entity.type
_entity.pdbx_description
1 polymer ?
#
loop_
_entity_poly.entity_id
_entity_poly.type
_entity_poly.pdbx_seq_one_letter_code
_entity_poly.pdbx_strand_id
1 'polypeptide(L)'
;MWENMQKQHENQSKIAQALKAINISQSPNETSEHNLNNTQQLRVQIKMWHSEFQRLMLHQKEYVKSLNSWLKLNLISIDNSLKDKIPSPQNPKIQSLLRIWQDQLEKLPEEGAKTAINTFAAVIDTIVQYQSDEMELKDNCEETRRKLSKKSRKFEEWCDKQIAKRTPMEEMDPDMADDEVIADQQMVVEALKRRLEEEEDEYRRRCIQVKEKSLMNLKNGLPEVFTAMSKFSVIQRYVIMWQNYYPSKVSRAH
;
A
#
# COMPACT_ATOMS: atom_id res chain seq x y z
N MET A 1 17.43 -19.16 4.30
CA MET A 1 16.63 -17.98 3.90
C MET A 1 15.17 -18.34 3.66
N TRP A 2 14.84 -19.13 2.63
CA TRP A 2 13.44 -19.42 2.26
C TRP A 2 12.61 -20.14 3.32
N GLU A 3 13.24 -20.97 4.17
CA GLU A 3 12.56 -21.56 5.34
C GLU A 3 12.12 -20.50 6.37
N ASN A 4 12.95 -19.49 6.63
CA ASN A 4 12.55 -18.36 7.48
C ASN A 4 11.45 -17.54 6.80
N MET A 5 11.57 -17.29 5.50
CA MET A 5 10.57 -16.56 4.72
C MET A 5 9.19 -17.26 4.77
N GLN A 6 9.18 -18.58 4.60
CA GLN A 6 7.99 -19.42 4.78
C GLN A 6 7.39 -19.22 6.17
N LYS A 7 8.18 -19.44 7.24
CA LYS A 7 7.70 -19.37 8.62
C LYS A 7 7.12 -17.99 8.96
N GLN A 8 7.77 -16.92 8.50
CA GLN A 8 7.29 -15.56 8.75
C GLN A 8 5.98 -15.27 8.04
N HIS A 9 5.87 -15.60 6.75
CA HIS A 9 4.62 -15.36 6.01
C HIS A 9 3.47 -16.27 6.43
N GLU A 10 3.74 -17.49 6.91
CA GLU A 10 2.71 -18.33 7.55
C GLU A 10 2.17 -17.68 8.83
N ASN A 11 3.05 -17.15 9.68
CA ASN A 11 2.64 -16.45 10.89
C ASN A 11 1.87 -15.16 10.58
N GLN A 12 2.35 -14.36 9.62
CA GLN A 12 1.65 -13.16 9.16
C GLN A 12 0.28 -13.49 8.55
N SER A 13 0.16 -14.58 7.79
CA SER A 13 -1.13 -15.04 7.25
C SER A 13 -2.11 -15.40 8.37
N LYS A 14 -1.66 -16.10 9.42
CA LYS A 14 -2.49 -16.41 10.60
C LYS A 14 -2.98 -15.14 11.31
N ILE A 15 -2.08 -14.17 11.52
CA ILE A 15 -2.43 -12.87 12.12
C ILE A 15 -3.45 -12.14 11.22
N ALA A 16 -3.22 -12.11 9.91
CA ALA A 16 -4.10 -11.46 8.95
C ALA A 16 -5.50 -12.11 8.91
N GLN A 17 -5.58 -13.44 9.04
CA GLN A 17 -6.87 -14.13 9.14
C GLN A 17 -7.60 -13.78 10.44
N ALA A 18 -6.89 -13.59 11.55
CA ALA A 18 -7.48 -13.15 12.81
C ALA A 18 -8.07 -11.73 12.72
N LEU A 19 -7.57 -10.87 11.82
CA LEU A 19 -8.16 -9.55 11.57
C LEU A 19 -9.65 -9.64 11.21
N LYS A 20 -10.11 -10.74 10.60
CA LYS A 20 -11.52 -10.93 10.24
C LYS A 20 -12.45 -10.81 11.44
N ALA A 21 -12.01 -11.25 12.61
CA ALA A 21 -12.78 -11.22 13.86
C ALA A 21 -12.74 -9.86 14.59
N ILE A 22 -11.90 -8.91 14.15
CA ILE A 22 -11.80 -7.60 14.80
C ILE A 22 -13.06 -6.78 14.50
N ASN A 23 -13.70 -6.33 15.59
CA ASN A 23 -14.76 -5.33 15.57
C ASN A 23 -14.16 -3.94 15.82
N ILE A 24 -14.36 -3.03 14.87
CA ILE A 24 -13.86 -1.64 14.91
C ILE A 24 -14.96 -0.63 15.24
N SER A 25 -16.10 -1.07 15.78
CA SER A 25 -17.24 -0.20 16.08
C SER A 25 -16.91 0.91 17.08
N GLN A 26 -15.92 0.72 17.95
CA GLN A 26 -15.49 1.71 18.94
C GLN A 26 -14.34 2.62 18.48
N SER A 27 -13.71 2.36 17.33
CA SER A 27 -12.61 3.21 16.87
C SER A 27 -13.16 4.49 16.22
N PRO A 28 -12.42 5.62 16.26
CA PRO A 28 -12.79 6.82 15.52
C PRO A 28 -13.03 6.50 14.04
N ASN A 29 -14.04 7.13 13.44
CA ASN A 29 -14.33 6.97 12.02
C ASN A 29 -13.42 7.86 11.15
N GLU A 30 -12.89 8.94 11.73
CA GLU A 30 -12.09 9.92 11.01
C GLU A 30 -10.65 9.45 10.76
N THR A 31 -10.16 9.71 9.56
CA THR A 31 -8.75 9.58 9.20
C THR A 31 -7.96 10.72 9.87
N SER A 32 -6.97 10.36 10.68
CA SER A 32 -5.98 11.32 11.18
C SER A 32 -4.81 11.45 10.21
N GLU A 33 -4.05 12.54 10.30
CA GLU A 33 -2.78 12.69 9.57
C GLU A 33 -1.82 11.52 9.84
N HIS A 34 -1.82 11.02 11.07
CA HIS A 34 -1.03 9.85 11.43
C HIS A 34 -1.49 8.58 10.70
N ASN A 35 -2.81 8.36 10.58
CA ASN A 35 -3.36 7.24 9.82
C ASN A 35 -2.94 7.32 8.35
N LEU A 36 -3.09 8.49 7.71
CA LEU A 36 -2.69 8.70 6.31
C LEU A 36 -1.18 8.46 6.12
N ASN A 37 -0.34 9.03 6.99
CA ASN A 37 1.11 8.84 6.93
C ASN A 37 1.51 7.36 7.09
N ASN A 38 0.88 6.64 8.02
CA ASN A 38 1.15 5.21 8.22
C ASN A 38 0.77 4.39 6.98
N THR A 39 -0.37 4.67 6.34
CA THR A 39 -0.77 4.00 5.10
C THR A 39 0.20 4.33 3.95
N GLN A 40 0.65 5.59 3.84
CA GLN A 40 1.64 6.00 2.84
C GLN A 40 2.99 5.29 3.04
N GLN A 41 3.44 5.14 4.29
CA GLN A 41 4.65 4.37 4.59
C GLN A 41 4.47 2.90 4.21
N LEU A 42 3.34 2.30 4.56
CA LEU A 42 3.03 0.92 4.17
C LEU A 42 3.07 0.75 2.65
N ARG A 43 2.47 1.68 1.89
CA ARG A 43 2.52 1.72 0.42
C ARG A 43 3.95 1.71 -0.09
N VAL A 44 4.82 2.56 0.45
CA VAL A 44 6.24 2.64 0.05
C VAL A 44 6.93 1.30 0.32
N GLN A 45 6.74 0.72 1.52
CA GLN A 45 7.35 -0.55 1.88
C GLN A 45 6.91 -1.70 0.98
N ILE A 46 5.62 -1.77 0.59
CA ILE A 46 5.12 -2.82 -0.30
C ILE A 46 5.67 -2.66 -1.72
N LYS A 47 5.75 -1.43 -2.24
CA LYS A 47 6.33 -1.18 -3.57
C LYS A 47 7.82 -1.52 -3.60
N MET A 48 8.53 -1.16 -2.53
CA MET A 48 9.93 -1.56 -2.35
C MET A 48 10.05 -3.08 -2.28
N TRP A 49 9.23 -3.75 -1.47
CA TRP A 49 9.20 -5.21 -1.37
C TRP A 49 8.98 -5.89 -2.74
N HIS A 50 8.05 -5.40 -3.55
CA HIS A 50 7.82 -5.90 -4.90
C HIS A 50 9.08 -5.78 -5.78
N SER A 51 9.69 -4.59 -5.80
CA SER A 51 10.92 -4.32 -6.58
C SER A 51 12.09 -5.19 -6.12
N GLU A 52 12.34 -5.26 -4.81
CA GLU A 52 13.42 -6.08 -4.25
C GLU A 52 13.20 -7.56 -4.50
N PHE A 53 11.95 -8.04 -4.43
CA PHE A 53 11.62 -9.43 -4.77
C PHE A 53 11.92 -9.74 -6.23
N GLN A 54 11.49 -8.89 -7.16
CA GLN A 54 11.81 -9.05 -8.59
C GLN A 54 13.31 -9.07 -8.83
N ARG A 55 14.04 -8.16 -8.19
CA ARG A 55 15.51 -8.05 -8.31
C ARG A 55 16.22 -9.28 -7.75
N LEU A 56 15.79 -9.78 -6.60
CA LEU A 56 16.32 -11.02 -6.02
C LEU A 56 16.17 -12.19 -6.99
N MET A 57 14.98 -12.35 -7.58
CA MET A 57 14.71 -13.43 -8.53
C MET A 57 15.56 -13.32 -9.80
N LEU A 58 15.67 -12.10 -10.34
CA LEU A 58 16.50 -11.82 -11.51
C LEU A 58 17.96 -12.18 -11.24
N HIS A 59 18.55 -11.63 -10.18
CA HIS A 59 19.96 -11.86 -9.86
C HIS A 59 20.27 -13.32 -9.51
N GLN A 60 19.35 -14.03 -8.88
CA GLN A 60 19.52 -15.47 -8.63
C GLN A 60 19.65 -16.24 -9.96
N LYS A 61 18.81 -15.94 -10.96
CA LYS A 61 18.87 -16.54 -12.29
C LYS A 61 20.14 -16.16 -13.04
N GLU A 62 20.50 -14.88 -13.04
CA GLU A 62 21.70 -14.35 -13.70
C GLU A 62 22.98 -14.92 -13.10
N TYR A 63 23.06 -15.06 -11.78
CA TYR A 63 24.19 -15.64 -11.09
C TYR A 63 24.45 -17.08 -11.55
N VAL A 64 23.42 -17.93 -11.54
CA VAL A 64 23.56 -19.35 -11.95
C VAL A 64 23.89 -19.46 -13.44
N LYS A 65 23.33 -18.60 -14.29
CA LYS A 65 23.65 -18.54 -15.72
C LYS A 65 25.12 -18.14 -15.96
N SER A 66 25.60 -17.15 -15.20
CA SER A 66 26.99 -16.68 -15.26
C SER A 66 27.95 -17.77 -14.79
N LEU A 67 27.62 -18.47 -13.70
CA LEU A 67 28.41 -19.58 -13.18
C LEU A 67 28.47 -20.75 -14.15
N ASN A 68 27.35 -21.11 -14.80
CA ASN A 68 27.32 -22.11 -15.87
C ASN A 68 28.22 -21.72 -17.05
N SER A 69 28.23 -20.44 -17.42
CA SER A 69 29.03 -19.92 -18.54
C SER A 69 30.51 -19.91 -18.20
N TRP A 70 30.86 -19.46 -16.99
CA TRP A 70 32.22 -19.50 -16.46
C TRP A 70 32.76 -20.93 -16.41
N LEU A 71 31.98 -21.89 -15.90
CA LEU A 71 32.41 -23.28 -15.84
C LEU A 71 32.69 -23.86 -17.24
N LYS A 72 31.83 -23.56 -18.23
CA LYS A 72 32.06 -24.00 -19.62
C LYS A 72 33.38 -23.47 -20.18
N LEU A 73 33.68 -22.17 -19.98
CA LEU A 73 34.91 -21.55 -20.49
C LEU A 73 36.17 -22.15 -19.82
N ASN A 74 36.12 -22.39 -18.52
CA ASN A 74 37.27 -22.95 -17.80
C ASN A 74 37.48 -24.43 -18.13
N LEU A 75 36.42 -25.23 -18.29
CA LEU A 75 36.55 -26.63 -18.70
C LEU A 75 37.12 -26.76 -20.13
N ILE A 76 36.69 -25.92 -21.07
CA ILE A 76 37.21 -25.90 -22.44
C ILE A 76 38.67 -25.41 -22.48
N SER A 77 39.02 -24.42 -21.66
CA SER A 77 40.39 -23.86 -21.63
C SER A 77 41.42 -24.83 -21.04
N ILE A 78 41.02 -25.72 -20.13
CA ILE A 78 41.90 -26.74 -19.53
C ILE A 78 42.17 -27.91 -20.51
N ASP A 79 41.17 -28.29 -21.33
CA ASP A 79 41.31 -29.37 -22.31
C ASP A 79 42.24 -28.99 -23.48
N ASN A 80 42.24 -27.71 -23.88
CA ASN A 80 43.08 -27.22 -24.97
C ASN A 80 44.55 -26.94 -24.57
N SER A 81 44.86 -26.78 -23.28
CA SER A 81 46.23 -26.47 -22.81
C SER A 81 47.05 -27.69 -22.42
N LEU A 82 46.44 -28.88 -22.30
CA LEU A 82 47.09 -30.10 -21.81
C LEU A 82 47.15 -31.17 -22.91
N LYS A 83 48.06 -30.96 -23.87
CA LYS A 83 48.51 -32.03 -24.78
C LYS A 83 49.36 -33.11 -24.10
N ASP A 84 49.66 -33.00 -22.80
CA ASP A 84 50.43 -34.00 -22.07
C ASP A 84 49.72 -34.49 -20.78
N LYS A 85 49.12 -35.68 -20.90
CA LYS A 85 49.12 -36.78 -19.92
C LYS A 85 48.94 -36.43 -18.42
N ILE A 86 47.79 -35.87 -18.01
CA ILE A 86 47.18 -36.19 -16.71
C ILE A 86 45.65 -36.15 -16.90
N PRO A 87 44.88 -37.16 -16.46
CA PRO A 87 43.42 -37.05 -16.44
C PRO A 87 43.05 -35.99 -15.40
N SER A 88 42.81 -34.76 -15.85
CA SER A 88 42.19 -33.71 -15.03
C SER A 88 40.86 -34.25 -14.50
N PRO A 89 40.47 -34.01 -13.24
CA PRO A 89 39.21 -34.50 -12.71
C PRO A 89 38.08 -33.80 -13.45
N GLN A 90 37.62 -34.44 -14.53
CA GLN A 90 36.36 -34.10 -15.17
C GLN A 90 35.33 -34.13 -14.06
N ASN A 91 34.71 -32.99 -13.75
CA ASN A 91 33.68 -32.87 -12.73
C ASN A 91 32.28 -32.79 -13.40
N PRO A 92 31.84 -33.82 -14.14
CA PRO A 92 30.54 -33.82 -14.82
C PRO A 92 29.38 -33.71 -13.81
N LYS A 93 29.62 -34.09 -12.54
CA LYS A 93 28.67 -33.94 -11.44
C LYS A 93 28.37 -32.48 -11.11
N ILE A 94 29.38 -31.59 -11.15
CA ILE A 94 29.17 -30.16 -10.92
C ILE A 94 28.46 -29.53 -12.11
N GLN A 95 28.85 -29.89 -13.34
CA GLN A 95 28.21 -29.37 -14.54
C GLN A 95 26.73 -29.79 -14.65
N SER A 96 26.42 -31.05 -14.34
CA SER A 96 25.03 -31.54 -14.31
C SER A 96 24.21 -30.85 -13.22
N LEU A 97 24.76 -30.68 -12.02
CA LEU A 97 24.12 -29.95 -10.92
C LEU A 97 23.77 -28.51 -11.34
N LEU A 98 24.72 -27.77 -11.93
CA LEU A 98 24.49 -26.38 -12.35
C LEU A 98 23.46 -26.25 -13.49
N ARG A 99 23.41 -27.21 -14.42
CA ARG A 99 22.39 -27.25 -15.47
C ARG A 99 21.00 -27.51 -14.90
N ILE A 100 20.88 -28.51 -14.02
CA ILE A 100 19.62 -28.82 -13.33
C ILE A 100 19.18 -27.62 -12.49
N TRP A 101 20.11 -26.98 -11.78
CA TRP A 101 19.80 -25.78 -11.00
C TRP A 101 19.26 -24.65 -11.88
N GLN A 102 19.92 -24.36 -13.01
CA GLN A 102 19.46 -23.35 -13.95
C GLN A 102 18.05 -23.67 -14.48
N ASP A 103 17.81 -24.90 -14.94
CA ASP A 103 16.50 -25.33 -15.47
C ASP A 103 15.38 -25.20 -14.43
N GLN A 104 15.65 -25.57 -13.17
CA GLN A 104 14.69 -25.43 -12.08
C GLN A 104 14.41 -23.95 -11.77
N LEU A 105 15.43 -23.08 -11.79
CA LEU A 105 15.23 -21.65 -11.57
C LEU A 105 14.41 -20.99 -12.68
N GLU A 106 14.64 -21.38 -13.93
CA GLU A 106 13.89 -20.86 -15.08
C GLU A 106 12.40 -21.24 -15.03
N LYS A 107 12.08 -22.42 -14.47
CA LYS A 107 10.70 -22.93 -14.32
C LYS A 107 9.99 -22.49 -13.04
N LEU A 108 10.63 -21.68 -12.19
CA LEU A 108 10.02 -21.23 -10.94
C LEU A 108 8.75 -20.41 -11.20
N PRO A 109 7.63 -20.72 -10.51
CA PRO A 109 6.37 -19.98 -10.65
C PRO A 109 6.40 -18.68 -9.83
N GLU A 110 7.33 -17.79 -10.13
CA GLU A 110 7.50 -16.50 -9.43
C GLU A 110 6.41 -15.48 -9.74
N GLU A 111 5.71 -15.62 -10.87
CA GLU A 111 4.70 -14.65 -11.29
C GLU A 111 3.49 -14.58 -10.36
N GLY A 112 3.10 -15.71 -9.74
CA GLY A 112 2.03 -15.70 -8.74
C GLY A 112 2.37 -14.84 -7.53
N ALA A 113 3.62 -14.91 -7.06
CA ALA A 113 4.11 -14.10 -5.95
C ALA A 113 4.26 -12.62 -6.33
N LYS A 114 4.86 -12.32 -7.50
CA LYS A 114 4.97 -10.94 -8.01
C LYS A 114 3.60 -10.28 -8.14
N THR A 115 2.66 -10.98 -8.79
CA THR A 115 1.29 -10.50 -8.99
C THR A 115 0.60 -10.26 -7.66
N ALA A 116 0.70 -11.19 -6.71
CA ALA A 116 0.07 -11.01 -5.40
C ALA A 116 0.58 -9.77 -4.65
N ILE A 117 1.90 -9.52 -4.65
CA ILE A 117 2.46 -8.30 -4.03
C ILE A 117 1.99 -7.05 -4.78
N ASN A 118 2.01 -7.06 -6.11
CA ASN A 118 1.60 -5.91 -6.92
C ASN A 118 0.10 -5.59 -6.77
N THR A 119 -0.76 -6.61 -6.78
CA THR A 119 -2.20 -6.46 -6.51
C THR A 119 -2.42 -5.89 -5.12
N PHE A 120 -1.70 -6.37 -4.11
CA PHE A 120 -1.80 -5.80 -2.77
C PHE A 120 -1.31 -4.34 -2.71
N ALA A 121 -0.27 -3.98 -3.46
CA ALA A 121 0.17 -2.60 -3.59
C ALA A 121 -0.94 -1.69 -4.15
N ALA A 122 -1.68 -2.16 -5.17
CA ALA A 122 -2.81 -1.43 -5.75
C ALA A 122 -3.99 -1.28 -4.77
N VAL A 123 -4.22 -2.30 -3.92
CA VAL A 123 -5.19 -2.22 -2.83
C VAL A 123 -4.80 -1.11 -1.84
N ILE A 124 -3.53 -1.03 -1.45
CA ILE A 124 -3.06 0.04 -0.56
C ILE A 124 -3.10 1.42 -1.24
N ASP A 125 -2.77 1.51 -2.54
CA ASP A 125 -2.92 2.75 -3.32
C ASP A 125 -4.38 3.27 -3.25
N THR A 126 -5.35 2.37 -3.34
CA THR A 126 -6.78 2.71 -3.21
C THR A 126 -7.12 3.23 -1.81
N ILE A 127 -6.58 2.62 -0.75
CA ILE A 127 -6.79 3.09 0.63
C ILE A 127 -6.21 4.50 0.82
N VAL A 128 -4.99 4.74 0.32
CA VAL A 128 -4.37 6.08 0.38
C VAL A 128 -5.21 7.13 -0.35
N GLN A 129 -5.81 6.77 -1.49
CA GLN A 129 -6.71 7.68 -2.20
C GLN A 129 -7.95 8.01 -1.36
N TYR A 130 -8.62 7.01 -0.81
CA TYR A 130 -9.79 7.23 0.06
C TYR A 130 -9.48 8.13 1.25
N GLN A 131 -8.34 7.91 1.90
CA GLN A 131 -7.89 8.72 3.03
C GLN A 131 -7.55 10.16 2.60
N SER A 132 -6.91 10.34 1.44
CA SER A 132 -6.62 11.67 0.89
C SER A 132 -7.90 12.46 0.57
N ASP A 133 -8.86 11.81 -0.09
CA ASP A 133 -10.15 12.42 -0.42
C ASP A 133 -10.94 12.84 0.84
N GLU A 134 -10.87 12.03 1.90
CA GLU A 134 -11.48 12.36 3.20
C GLU A 134 -10.86 13.60 3.82
N MET A 135 -9.52 13.71 3.78
CA MET A 135 -8.79 14.87 4.28
C MET A 135 -9.13 16.14 3.49
N GLU A 136 -9.26 16.04 2.17
CA GLU A 136 -9.67 17.17 1.33
C GLU A 136 -11.09 17.65 1.67
N LEU A 137 -12.04 16.72 1.89
CA LEU A 137 -13.39 17.09 2.34
C LEU A 137 -13.38 17.78 3.70
N LYS A 138 -12.52 17.33 4.62
CA LYS A 138 -12.34 17.97 5.92
C LYS A 138 -11.85 19.41 5.77
N ASP A 139 -10.83 19.63 4.95
CA ASP A 139 -10.27 20.97 4.69
C ASP A 139 -11.32 21.90 4.07
N ASN A 140 -12.14 21.39 3.14
CA ASN A 140 -13.25 22.13 2.54
C ASN A 140 -14.30 22.55 3.58
N CYS A 141 -14.71 21.62 4.47
CA CYS A 141 -15.64 21.92 5.57
C CYS A 141 -15.07 23.03 6.47
N GLU A 142 -13.79 22.95 6.81
CA GLU A 142 -13.13 23.97 7.63
C GLU A 142 -13.05 25.33 6.92
N GLU A 143 -12.81 25.35 5.61
CA GLU A 143 -12.81 26.58 4.82
C GLU A 143 -14.20 27.24 4.79
N THR A 144 -15.25 26.47 4.51
CA THR A 144 -16.65 26.94 4.53
C THR A 144 -17.02 27.44 5.92
N ARG A 145 -16.64 26.73 6.99
CA ARG A 145 -16.85 27.16 8.37
C ARG A 145 -16.17 28.50 8.69
N ARG A 146 -14.92 28.67 8.24
CA ARG A 146 -14.19 29.96 8.37
C ARG A 146 -14.88 31.09 7.61
N LYS A 147 -15.39 30.83 6.40
CA LYS A 147 -16.15 31.81 5.59
C LYS A 147 -17.45 32.20 6.28
N LEU A 148 -18.22 31.23 6.78
CA LEU A 148 -19.46 31.44 7.51
C LEU A 148 -19.22 32.27 8.78
N SER A 149 -18.22 31.93 9.59
CA SER A 149 -17.88 32.68 10.80
C SER A 149 -17.54 34.15 10.51
N LYS A 150 -16.72 34.40 9.48
CA LYS A 150 -16.36 35.77 9.06
C LYS A 150 -17.58 36.56 8.56
N LYS A 151 -18.48 35.93 7.81
CA LYS A 151 -19.70 36.57 7.29
C LYS A 151 -20.70 36.86 8.39
N SER A 152 -20.94 35.91 9.29
CA SER A 152 -21.84 36.04 10.43
C SER A 152 -21.39 37.17 11.35
N ARG A 153 -20.10 37.23 11.70
CA ARG A 153 -19.56 38.32 12.52
C ARG A 153 -19.71 39.69 11.87
N LYS A 154 -19.44 39.80 10.57
CA LYS A 154 -19.64 41.07 9.83
C LYS A 154 -21.09 41.51 9.80
N PHE A 155 -22.01 40.56 9.69
CA PHE A 155 -23.44 40.82 9.71
C PHE A 155 -23.88 41.32 11.10
N GLU A 156 -23.47 40.64 12.17
CA GLU A 156 -23.73 41.04 13.56
C GLU A 156 -23.17 42.45 13.87
N GLU A 157 -21.91 42.71 13.53
CA GLU A 157 -21.28 44.03 13.68
C GLU A 157 -22.02 45.14 12.90
N TRP A 158 -22.64 44.81 11.77
CA TRP A 158 -23.43 45.75 10.98
C TRP A 158 -24.80 46.01 11.61
N CYS A 159 -25.50 44.96 12.06
CA CYS A 159 -26.76 45.08 12.80
C CYS A 159 -26.59 45.94 14.06
N ASP A 160 -25.55 45.68 14.87
CA ASP A 160 -25.26 46.44 16.08
C ASP A 160 -25.06 47.94 15.79
N LYS A 161 -24.36 48.27 14.69
CA LYS A 161 -24.15 49.66 14.25
C LYS A 161 -25.45 50.31 13.80
N GLN A 162 -26.33 49.58 13.12
CA GLN A 162 -27.63 50.12 12.69
C GLN A 162 -28.55 50.36 13.89
N ILE A 163 -28.59 49.44 14.87
CA ILE A 163 -29.34 49.61 16.12
C ILE A 163 -28.81 50.82 16.91
N ALA A 164 -27.48 50.96 17.03
CA ALA A 164 -26.85 52.08 17.72
C ALA A 164 -27.18 53.46 17.08
N LYS A 165 -27.41 53.51 15.77
CA LYS A 165 -27.83 54.73 15.06
C LYS A 165 -29.32 55.07 15.23
N ARG A 166 -30.16 54.10 15.60
CA ARG A 166 -31.63 54.26 15.75
C ARG A 166 -32.08 54.72 17.14
N THR A 167 -31.16 55.00 18.06
CA THR A 167 -31.46 55.51 19.42
C THR A 167 -31.46 57.06 19.40
N PRO A 168 -32.43 57.77 20.02
CA PRO A 168 -33.31 58.69 19.29
C PRO A 168 -32.76 60.11 19.14
N MET A 169 -32.61 60.55 17.90
CA MET A 169 -32.87 61.93 17.51
C MET A 169 -33.38 61.92 16.07
N GLU A 170 -34.57 62.46 15.91
CA GLU A 170 -35.22 62.86 14.65
C GLU A 170 -35.95 61.79 13.81
N GLU A 171 -37.23 62.13 13.60
CA GLU A 171 -38.24 61.51 12.76
C GLU A 171 -37.72 61.33 11.33
N MET A 172 -37.59 60.08 10.87
CA MET A 172 -37.37 59.80 9.46
C MET A 172 -38.18 58.58 9.02
N ASP A 173 -38.75 58.69 7.82
CA ASP A 173 -39.65 57.79 7.11
C ASP A 173 -39.15 56.32 7.04
N PRO A 174 -40.04 55.31 6.96
CA PRO A 174 -39.76 53.94 7.38
C PRO A 174 -38.86 53.19 6.39
N ASP A 175 -37.65 52.92 6.84
CA ASP A 175 -37.12 51.59 7.24
C ASP A 175 -37.21 50.37 6.30
N MET A 176 -37.87 50.46 5.13
CA MET A 176 -38.08 49.30 4.25
C MET A 176 -36.83 48.87 3.46
N ALA A 177 -35.97 49.82 3.09
CA ALA A 177 -34.74 49.52 2.34
C ALA A 177 -33.65 48.89 3.23
N ASP A 178 -33.64 49.19 4.53
CA ASP A 178 -32.72 48.56 5.49
C ASP A 178 -33.18 47.13 5.83
N ASP A 179 -34.49 46.89 5.94
CA ASP A 179 -35.06 45.55 6.17
C ASP A 179 -34.84 44.59 4.99
N GLU A 180 -34.93 45.09 3.75
CA GLU A 180 -34.60 44.30 2.55
C GLU A 180 -33.10 43.91 2.53
N VAL A 181 -32.21 44.83 2.89
CA VAL A 181 -30.76 44.56 2.99
C VAL A 181 -30.44 43.61 4.14
N ILE A 182 -31.15 43.70 5.27
CA ILE A 182 -31.06 42.73 6.38
C ILE A 182 -31.45 41.34 5.89
N ALA A 183 -32.61 41.22 5.26
CA ALA A 183 -33.13 39.96 4.75
C ALA A 183 -32.17 39.33 3.74
N ASP A 184 -31.62 40.11 2.81
CA ASP A 184 -30.64 39.65 1.84
C ASP A 184 -29.35 39.15 2.48
N GLN A 185 -28.80 39.89 3.46
CA GLN A 185 -27.59 39.46 4.17
C GLN A 185 -27.83 38.22 5.04
N GLN A 186 -28.99 38.11 5.68
CA GLN A 186 -29.41 36.91 6.40
C GLN A 186 -29.55 35.72 5.46
N MET A 187 -30.16 35.89 4.29
CA MET A 187 -30.27 34.82 3.28
C MET A 187 -28.90 34.30 2.85
N VAL A 188 -27.90 35.18 2.68
CA VAL A 188 -26.53 34.77 2.35
C VAL A 188 -25.88 33.97 3.47
N VAL A 189 -26.05 34.36 4.74
CA VAL A 189 -25.52 33.63 5.90
C VAL A 189 -26.19 32.26 6.03
N GLU A 190 -27.52 32.19 5.91
CA GLU A 190 -28.28 30.94 5.97
C GLU A 190 -27.96 30.00 4.80
N ALA A 191 -27.73 30.55 3.59
CA ALA A 191 -27.27 29.75 2.46
C ALA A 191 -25.89 29.12 2.72
N LEU A 192 -24.95 29.88 3.29
CA LEU A 192 -23.62 29.36 3.67
C LEU A 192 -23.69 28.33 4.79
N LYS A 193 -24.60 28.51 5.76
CA LYS A 193 -24.83 27.56 6.84
C LYS A 193 -25.37 26.23 6.34
N ARG A 194 -26.40 26.27 5.49
CA ARG A 194 -26.97 25.07 4.85
C ARG A 194 -25.92 24.32 4.03
N ARG A 195 -25.11 25.05 3.26
CA ARG A 195 -24.01 24.47 2.51
C ARG A 195 -22.99 23.77 3.43
N LEU A 196 -22.65 24.38 4.56
CA LEU A 196 -21.75 23.75 5.54
C LEU A 196 -22.36 22.47 6.12
N GLU A 197 -23.66 22.47 6.45
CA GLU A 197 -24.36 21.28 6.95
C GLU A 197 -24.32 20.13 5.92
N GLU A 198 -24.56 20.42 4.65
CA GLU A 198 -24.48 19.45 3.54
C GLU A 198 -23.06 18.88 3.36
N GLU A 199 -22.03 19.74 3.38
CA GLU A 199 -20.62 19.34 3.29
C GLU A 199 -20.21 18.47 4.49
N GLU A 200 -20.64 18.82 5.71
CA GLU A 200 -20.37 18.05 6.92
C GLU A 200 -21.08 16.69 6.93
N ASP A 201 -22.30 16.61 6.41
CA ASP A 201 -23.03 15.35 6.22
C ASP A 201 -22.36 14.43 5.19
N GLU A 202 -21.83 14.99 4.11
CA GLU A 202 -21.02 14.24 3.15
C GLU A 202 -19.72 13.73 3.78
N TYR A 203 -19.00 14.60 4.51
CA TYR A 203 -17.78 14.24 5.22
C TYR A 203 -18.03 13.08 6.20
N ARG A 204 -19.06 13.16 7.06
CA ARG A 204 -19.42 12.08 8.00
C ARG A 204 -19.66 10.75 7.29
N ARG A 205 -20.40 10.76 6.18
CA ARG A 205 -20.65 9.55 5.37
C ARG A 205 -19.35 9.03 4.76
N ARG A 206 -18.46 9.91 4.29
CA ARG A 206 -17.17 9.52 3.71
C ARG A 206 -16.27 8.85 4.74
N CYS A 207 -16.15 9.38 5.95
CA CYS A 207 -15.35 8.77 7.03
C CYS A 207 -15.74 7.30 7.28
N ILE A 208 -17.05 7.03 7.37
CA ILE A 208 -17.56 5.66 7.56
C ILE A 208 -17.16 4.76 6.38
N GLN A 209 -17.36 5.23 5.14
CA GLN A 209 -17.02 4.46 3.95
C GLN A 209 -15.51 4.19 3.83
N VAL A 210 -14.67 5.18 4.11
CA VAL A 210 -13.21 5.05 4.07
C VAL A 210 -12.77 3.97 5.05
N LYS A 211 -13.29 4.02 6.27
CA LYS A 211 -13.00 3.04 7.32
C LYS A 211 -13.42 1.61 6.93
N GLU A 212 -14.66 1.44 6.48
CA GLU A 212 -15.21 0.14 6.09
C GLU A 212 -14.45 -0.47 4.90
N LYS A 213 -14.24 0.33 3.84
CA LYS A 213 -13.52 -0.12 2.64
C LYS A 213 -12.07 -0.43 2.94
N SER A 214 -11.39 0.40 3.74
CA SER A 214 -10.00 0.16 4.14
C SER A 214 -9.86 -1.13 4.93
N LEU A 215 -10.74 -1.36 5.91
CA LEU A 215 -10.72 -2.59 6.69
C LEU A 215 -11.01 -3.81 5.81
N MET A 216 -12.03 -3.74 4.95
CA MET A 216 -12.39 -4.84 4.05
C MET A 216 -11.23 -5.19 3.09
N ASN A 217 -10.62 -4.17 2.50
CA ASN A 217 -9.45 -4.31 1.63
C ASN A 217 -8.27 -4.98 2.35
N LEU A 218 -7.97 -4.58 3.59
CA LEU A 218 -6.91 -5.20 4.38
C LEU A 218 -7.24 -6.64 4.81
N LYS A 219 -8.49 -6.90 5.23
CA LYS A 219 -8.97 -8.25 5.61
C LYS A 219 -8.86 -9.27 4.48
N ASN A 220 -8.98 -8.82 3.23
CA ASN A 220 -8.90 -9.69 2.06
C ASN A 220 -7.48 -9.73 1.47
N GLY A 221 -6.83 -8.58 1.31
CA GLY A 221 -5.53 -8.48 0.65
C GLY A 221 -4.36 -9.07 1.45
N LEU A 222 -4.32 -8.88 2.77
CA LEU A 222 -3.21 -9.37 3.60
C LEU A 222 -3.11 -10.90 3.61
N PRO A 223 -4.19 -11.68 3.84
CA PRO A 223 -4.11 -13.14 3.78
C PRO A 223 -3.67 -13.66 2.41
N GLU A 224 -4.13 -13.04 1.31
CA GLU A 224 -3.80 -13.45 -0.05
C GLU A 224 -2.31 -13.30 -0.34
N VAL A 225 -1.73 -12.12 -0.09
CA VAL A 225 -0.32 -11.86 -0.37
C VAL A 225 0.60 -12.73 0.49
N PHE A 226 0.30 -12.90 1.78
CA PHE A 226 1.12 -13.74 2.66
C PHE A 226 1.01 -15.23 2.31
N THR A 227 -0.18 -15.68 1.90
CA THR A 227 -0.36 -17.06 1.44
C THR A 227 0.41 -17.33 0.15
N ALA A 228 0.38 -16.40 -0.82
CA ALA A 228 1.15 -16.52 -2.04
C ALA A 228 2.66 -16.60 -1.75
N MET A 229 3.16 -15.75 -0.86
CA MET A 229 4.58 -15.72 -0.49
C MET A 229 5.03 -16.92 0.33
N SER A 230 4.19 -17.42 1.23
CA SER A 230 4.44 -18.68 1.94
C SER A 230 4.54 -19.85 0.96
N LYS A 231 3.56 -20.00 0.06
CA LYS A 231 3.58 -21.05 -0.99
C LYS A 231 4.82 -20.95 -1.87
N PHE A 232 5.19 -19.76 -2.30
CA PHE A 232 6.40 -19.55 -3.10
C PHE A 232 7.67 -19.94 -2.33
N SER A 233 7.76 -19.58 -1.05
CA SER A 233 8.89 -19.94 -0.19
C SER A 233 9.04 -21.44 -0.01
N VAL A 234 7.93 -22.18 0.07
CA VAL A 234 7.92 -23.65 0.11
C VAL A 234 8.50 -24.24 -1.19
N ILE A 235 8.07 -23.73 -2.34
CA ILE A 235 8.58 -24.18 -3.65
C ILE A 235 10.09 -23.96 -3.74
N GLN A 236 10.57 -22.77 -3.36
CA GLN A 236 12.00 -22.45 -3.31
C GLN A 236 12.79 -23.40 -2.40
N ARG A 237 12.23 -23.73 -1.23
CA ARG A 237 12.84 -24.69 -0.30
C ARG A 237 12.95 -26.08 -0.93
N TYR A 238 11.91 -26.56 -1.62
CA TYR A 238 11.95 -27.86 -2.30
C TYR A 238 13.00 -27.92 -3.41
N VAL A 239 13.17 -26.84 -4.19
CA VAL A 239 14.24 -26.75 -5.20
C VAL A 239 15.62 -26.91 -4.54
N ILE A 240 15.86 -26.26 -3.39
CA ILE A 240 17.13 -26.39 -2.65
C ILE A 240 17.28 -27.80 -2.04
N MET A 241 16.22 -28.39 -1.49
CA MET A 241 16.30 -29.74 -0.92
C MET A 241 16.56 -30.80 -1.98
N TRP A 242 15.96 -30.69 -3.17
CA TRP A 242 16.26 -31.56 -4.31
C TRP A 242 17.73 -31.45 -4.75
N GLN A 243 18.31 -30.25 -4.73
CA GLN A 243 19.72 -30.02 -5.04
C GLN A 243 20.68 -30.70 -4.04
N ASN A 244 20.30 -30.81 -2.77
CA ASN A 244 21.12 -31.47 -1.75
C ASN A 244 20.95 -33.00 -1.73
N TYR A 245 19.80 -33.50 -2.19
CA TYR A 245 19.48 -34.94 -2.17
C TYR A 245 19.95 -35.70 -3.41
N TYR A 246 20.09 -35.03 -4.56
CA TYR A 246 20.55 -35.67 -5.80
C TYR A 246 22.05 -36.05 -5.79
N PRO A 247 23.00 -35.22 -5.29
CA PRO A 247 24.41 -35.58 -5.20
C PRO A 247 24.68 -36.74 -4.22
N SER A 248 23.87 -36.86 -3.16
CA SER A 248 24.06 -37.86 -2.10
C SER A 248 23.65 -39.28 -2.51
N LYS A 249 22.74 -39.44 -3.49
CA LYS A 249 22.43 -40.76 -4.08
C LYS A 249 23.45 -41.22 -5.12
N VAL A 250 23.99 -40.29 -5.92
CA VAL A 250 25.04 -40.61 -6.90
C VAL A 250 26.36 -40.98 -6.22
N SER A 251 26.60 -40.49 -5.00
CA SER A 251 27.80 -40.84 -4.23
C SER A 251 27.69 -42.16 -3.44
N ARG A 252 26.50 -42.77 -3.36
CA ARG A 252 26.28 -44.10 -2.72
C ARG A 252 26.15 -45.25 -3.72
N ALA A 253 26.14 -44.95 -5.03
CA ALA A 253 25.99 -45.92 -6.10
C ALA A 253 27.33 -46.32 -6.77
N HIS A 254 28.46 -45.96 -6.16
CA HIS A 254 29.82 -46.38 -6.55
C HIS A 254 30.54 -46.94 -5.33
#